data_AF-A0A413FVL5-F1
#
_entry.id   AF-A0A413FVL5-F1
#
_cell.length_a   1.000
_cell.length_b   1.000
_cell.length_c   1.000
_cell.angle_alpha   90.00
_cell.angle_beta   90.00
_cell.angle_gamma   90.00
#
_symmetry.space_group_name_H-M   'P 1'
#
loop_
_entity.id
_entity.type
_entity.pdbx_description
1 polymer ?
#
loop_
_entity_poly.entity_id
_entity_poly.type
_entity_poly.pdbx_seq_one_letter_code
_entity_poly.pdbx_strand_id
1 'polypeptide(L)'
;MDNDTHIEKKEAPREDPGRGRRSLAQLFEGLKARGTPVAVDHIAADIDSFVKTVRFDGWQETLTGKQEVKKALRNVIWLKYNIKDKEVFDKAFREVEKYY
;
A
#
# COMPACT_ATOMS: atom_id res chain seq x y z
N MET A 1 18.35 46.15 3.45
CA MET A 1 18.55 45.84 2.03
C MET A 1 19.70 44.85 1.94
N ASP A 2 19.60 43.61 1.51
CA ASP A 2 18.50 42.72 1.18
C ASP A 2 19.11 41.29 1.19
N ASN A 3 18.40 40.38 1.84
CA ASN A 3 18.13 39.02 1.36
C ASN A 3 19.30 38.13 0.86
N ASP A 4 19.85 37.29 1.75
CA ASP A 4 20.44 36.01 1.33
C ASP A 4 19.54 34.86 1.79
N THR A 5 18.67 34.54 0.84
CA THR A 5 17.75 33.40 0.78
C THR A 5 18.47 32.11 1.14
N HIS A 6 18.14 31.51 2.29
CA HIS A 6 18.44 30.10 2.52
C HIS A 6 17.56 29.30 1.56
N ILE A 7 18.15 28.91 0.43
CA ILE A 7 17.51 28.09 -0.58
C ILE A 7 17.14 26.76 0.07
N GLU A 8 15.88 26.64 0.50
CA GLU A 8 15.22 25.36 0.72
C GLU A 8 15.35 24.58 -0.60
N LYS A 9 16.27 23.62 -0.60
CA LYS A 9 16.33 22.61 -1.65
C LYS A 9 14.99 21.88 -1.63
N LYS A 10 14.07 22.31 -2.51
CA LYS A 10 12.93 21.52 -2.95
C LYS A 10 13.49 20.30 -3.70
N GLU A 11 13.98 19.33 -2.95
CA GLU A 11 14.15 17.98 -3.47
C GLU A 11 12.75 17.55 -3.91
N ALA A 12 12.56 17.40 -5.23
CA ALA A 12 11.39 16.73 -5.78
C ALA A 12 11.12 15.48 -4.92
N PRO A 13 9.87 15.16 -4.54
CA PRO A 13 9.62 14.14 -3.52
C PRO A 13 10.12 12.81 -4.08
N ARG A 14 11.36 12.42 -3.74
CA ARG A 14 11.97 11.16 -4.14
C ARG A 14 10.92 10.11 -3.86
N GLU A 15 10.41 9.45 -4.90
CA GLU A 15 9.43 8.38 -4.76
C GLU A 15 9.95 7.49 -3.65
N ASP A 16 9.27 7.52 -2.51
CA ASP A 16 9.79 6.85 -1.33
C ASP A 16 9.37 5.40 -1.55
N PRO A 17 10.31 4.48 -1.78
CA PRO A 17 9.97 3.10 -2.15
C PRO A 17 9.23 2.35 -1.04
N GLY A 18 9.05 2.96 0.15
CA GLY A 18 8.24 2.46 1.25
C GLY A 18 6.92 3.20 1.48
N ARG A 19 6.54 4.21 0.68
CA ARG A 19 5.29 4.98 0.86
C ARG A 19 4.05 4.07 0.84
N GLY A 20 3.97 3.16 -0.14
CA GLY A 20 2.87 2.20 -0.25
C GLY A 20 2.79 1.25 0.94
N ARG A 21 3.91 0.66 1.36
CA ARG A 21 3.98 -0.22 2.54
C ARG A 21 3.58 0.52 3.83
N ARG A 22 4.04 1.76 4.04
CA ARG A 22 3.70 2.53 5.24
C ARG A 22 2.22 2.90 5.28
N SER A 23 1.64 3.24 4.14
CA SER A 23 0.21 3.49 4.04
C SER A 23 -0.61 2.24 4.35
N LEU A 24 -0.22 1.09 3.82
CA LEU A 24 -0.83 -0.20 4.17
C LEU A 24 -0.68 -0.48 5.67
N ALA A 25 0.51 -0.27 6.25
CA ALA A 25 0.72 -0.45 7.69
C ALA A 25 -0.28 0.41 8.49
N GLN A 26 -0.36 1.71 8.20
CA GLN A 26 -1.29 2.62 8.86
C GLN A 26 -2.76 2.19 8.73
N LEU A 27 -3.16 1.67 7.55
CA LEU A 27 -4.49 1.11 7.33
C LEU A 27 -4.78 -0.06 8.28
N PHE A 28 -3.83 -1.00 8.41
CA PHE A 28 -4.00 -2.18 9.25
C PHE A 28 -3.84 -1.88 10.75
N GLU A 29 -3.14 -0.81 11.15
CA GLU A 29 -3.10 -0.37 12.56
C GLU A 29 -4.49 -0.06 13.09
N GLY A 30 -5.35 0.57 12.28
CA GLY A 30 -6.75 0.81 12.63
C GLY A 30 -7.56 -0.47 12.85
N LEU A 31 -7.09 -1.63 12.34
CA LEU A 31 -7.75 -2.92 12.49
C LEU A 31 -7.27 -3.71 13.72
N LYS A 32 -6.06 -3.46 14.24
CA LYS A 32 -5.56 -4.06 15.48
C LYS A 32 -6.51 -3.84 16.67
N ALA A 33 -7.29 -2.74 16.66
CA ALA A 33 -8.32 -2.48 17.66
C ALA A 33 -9.42 -3.57 17.73
N ARG A 34 -9.54 -4.45 16.72
CA ARG A 34 -10.59 -5.48 16.60
C ARG A 34 -10.15 -6.90 17.01
N GLY A 35 -8.98 -7.06 17.65
CA GLY A 35 -8.71 -8.25 18.47
C GLY A 35 -7.77 -9.32 17.92
N THR A 36 -7.08 -9.08 16.80
CA THR A 36 -5.99 -9.95 16.35
C THR A 36 -4.65 -9.19 16.42
N PRO A 37 -3.72 -9.53 17.33
CA PRO A 37 -2.37 -8.94 17.39
C PRO A 37 -1.47 -9.45 16.26
N VAL A 38 -2.05 -9.77 15.11
CA VAL A 38 -1.29 -10.20 13.93
C VAL A 38 -0.60 -8.96 13.36
N ALA A 39 0.72 -9.03 13.20
CA ALA A 39 1.54 -7.84 13.01
C ALA A 39 1.18 -7.11 11.71
N VAL A 40 0.66 -5.91 11.87
CA VAL A 40 0.46 -4.91 10.82
C VAL A 40 1.63 -4.85 9.85
N ASP A 41 2.85 -4.92 10.38
CA ASP A 41 4.06 -4.88 9.57
C ASP A 41 4.21 -6.09 8.65
N HIS A 42 3.74 -7.27 9.07
CA HIS A 42 3.76 -8.49 8.26
C HIS A 42 2.73 -8.44 7.13
N ILE A 43 1.48 -8.03 7.40
CA ILE A 43 0.47 -7.92 6.34
C ILE A 43 0.83 -6.84 5.32
N ALA A 44 1.34 -5.69 5.79
CA ALA A 44 1.82 -4.63 4.91
C ALA A 44 3.01 -5.08 4.06
N ALA A 45 3.96 -5.82 4.65
CA ALA A 45 5.10 -6.37 3.92
C ALA A 45 4.69 -7.45 2.90
N ASP A 46 3.75 -8.33 3.26
CA ASP A 46 3.26 -9.37 2.36
C ASP A 46 2.52 -8.78 1.16
N ILE A 47 1.66 -7.78 1.40
CA ILE A 47 0.96 -7.08 0.33
C ILE A 47 1.96 -6.34 -0.55
N ASP A 48 2.91 -5.60 0.03
CA ASP A 48 3.97 -4.88 -0.71
C ASP A 48 4.74 -5.84 -1.63
N SER A 49 5.17 -6.98 -1.11
CA SER A 49 5.90 -7.99 -1.87
C SER A 49 5.04 -8.58 -3.00
N PHE A 50 3.78 -8.91 -2.73
CA PHE A 50 2.89 -9.49 -3.73
C PHE A 50 2.58 -8.50 -4.85
N VAL A 51 2.22 -7.27 -4.48
CA VAL A 51 1.92 -6.20 -5.44
C VAL A 51 3.13 -5.90 -6.30
N LYS A 52 4.34 -5.80 -5.72
CA LYS A 52 5.58 -5.63 -6.49
C LYS A 52 5.87 -6.77 -7.47
N THR A 53 5.38 -7.98 -7.17
CA THR A 53 5.57 -9.15 -8.04
C THR A 53 4.58 -9.18 -9.20
N VAL A 54 3.32 -8.80 -8.97
CA VAL A 54 2.25 -8.88 -9.98
C VAL A 54 2.06 -7.58 -10.76
N ARG A 55 2.52 -6.44 -10.23
CA ARG A 55 2.44 -5.15 -10.92
C ARG A 55 3.42 -5.10 -12.09
N PHE A 56 2.97 -4.44 -13.15
CA PHE A 56 3.77 -4.11 -14.33
C PHE A 56 3.45 -2.66 -14.72
N ASP A 57 4.28 -2.05 -15.55
CA ASP A 57 4.06 -0.65 -15.96
C ASP A 57 2.71 -0.49 -16.66
N GLY A 58 1.87 0.42 -16.16
CA GLY A 58 0.52 0.64 -16.68
C GLY A 58 -0.51 -0.41 -16.26
N TRP A 59 -0.24 -1.24 -15.24
CA TRP A 59 -1.22 -2.23 -14.74
C TRP A 59 -2.57 -1.60 -14.35
N GLN A 60 -2.54 -0.34 -13.90
CA GLN A 60 -3.71 0.46 -13.53
C GLN A 60 -4.58 0.86 -14.74
N GLU A 61 -4.04 0.83 -15.95
CA GLU A 61 -4.81 1.20 -17.16
C GLU A 61 -5.53 0.00 -17.76
N THR A 62 -5.22 -1.22 -17.30
CA THR A 62 -5.76 -2.46 -17.86
C THR A 62 -6.70 -3.17 -16.88
N LEU A 63 -7.78 -3.74 -17.40
CA LEU A 63 -8.68 -4.55 -16.60
C LEU A 63 -7.95 -5.77 -16.01
N THR A 64 -7.11 -6.42 -16.81
CA THR A 64 -6.32 -7.59 -16.41
C THR A 64 -5.36 -7.25 -15.26
N GLY A 65 -4.58 -6.17 -15.37
CA GLY A 65 -3.67 -5.74 -14.30
C GLY A 65 -4.40 -5.45 -12.99
N LYS A 66 -5.52 -4.71 -13.04
CA LYS A 66 -6.36 -4.48 -11.85
C LYS A 66 -6.89 -5.78 -11.25
N GLN A 67 -7.28 -6.76 -12.08
CA GLN A 67 -7.75 -8.05 -11.59
C GLN A 67 -6.65 -8.87 -10.92
N GLU A 68 -5.44 -8.90 -11.47
CA GLU A 68 -4.30 -9.61 -10.88
C GLU A 68 -3.91 -9.02 -9.52
N VAL A 69 -3.86 -7.69 -9.40
CA VAL A 69 -3.61 -7.02 -8.11
C VAL A 69 -4.73 -7.31 -7.10
N LYS A 70 -6.00 -7.30 -7.52
CA LYS A 70 -7.13 -7.66 -6.65
C LYS A 70 -7.06 -9.11 -6.18
N LYS A 71 -6.66 -10.06 -7.04
CA LYS A 71 -6.47 -11.47 -6.66
C LYS A 71 -5.34 -11.61 -5.65
N ALA A 72 -4.21 -10.95 -5.87
CA ALA A 72 -3.07 -10.94 -4.96
C ALA A 72 -3.47 -10.43 -3.56
N LEU A 73 -4.15 -9.27 -3.51
CA LEU A 73 -4.67 -8.72 -2.26
C LEU A 73 -5.64 -9.67 -1.56
N ARG A 74 -6.53 -10.32 -2.33
CA ARG A 74 -7.50 -11.27 -1.78
C ARG A 74 -6.80 -12.48 -1.16
N ASN A 75 -5.77 -13.01 -1.82
CA ASN A 75 -4.99 -14.13 -1.29
C ASN A 75 -4.33 -13.77 0.05
N VAL A 76 -3.71 -12.59 0.15
CA VAL A 76 -3.07 -12.17 1.41
C VAL A 76 -4.12 -11.88 2.48
N ILE A 77 -5.03 -10.94 2.22
CA ILE A 77 -5.97 -10.44 3.23
C ILE A 77 -6.94 -11.55 3.68
N TRP A 78 -7.49 -12.35 2.76
CA TRP A 78 -8.52 -13.34 3.10
C TRP A 78 -7.97 -14.74 3.38
N LEU A 79 -6.97 -15.22 2.64
CA LEU A 79 -6.47 -16.59 2.82
C LEU A 79 -5.35 -16.64 3.86
N LYS A 80 -4.38 -15.72 3.80
CA LYS A 80 -3.24 -15.71 4.74
C LYS A 80 -3.62 -15.14 6.11
N TYR A 81 -4.38 -14.04 6.14
CA TYR A 81 -4.73 -13.33 7.37
C TYR A 81 -6.18 -13.52 7.84
N ASN A 82 -7.02 -14.22 7.07
CA ASN A 82 -8.44 -14.46 7.38
C ASN A 82 -9.26 -13.19 7.68
N ILE A 83 -8.87 -12.04 7.12
CA ILE A 83 -9.57 -10.77 7.27
C ILE A 83 -10.64 -10.68 6.17
N LYS A 84 -11.80 -11.29 6.39
CA LYS A 84 -12.92 -11.29 5.43
C LYS A 84 -13.76 -10.01 5.52
N ASP A 85 -13.09 -8.88 5.59
CA ASP A 85 -13.71 -7.56 5.64
C ASP A 85 -13.57 -6.88 4.27
N LYS A 86 -14.72 -6.59 3.65
CA LYS A 86 -14.78 -5.95 2.34
C LYS A 86 -14.24 -4.52 2.37
N GLU A 87 -14.52 -3.78 3.44
CA GLU A 87 -14.06 -2.39 3.59
C GLU A 87 -12.53 -2.34 3.69
N VAL A 88 -11.94 -3.29 4.43
CA VAL A 88 -10.48 -3.44 4.52
C VAL A 88 -9.87 -3.74 3.17
N PHE A 89 -10.45 -4.68 2.42
CA PHE A 89 -9.99 -5.01 1.08
C PHE A 89 -10.06 -3.80 0.15
N ASP A 90 -11.19 -3.08 0.13
CA ASP A 90 -11.39 -1.92 -0.73
C ASP A 90 -10.40 -0.79 -0.39
N LYS A 91 -10.14 -0.54 0.91
CA LYS A 91 -9.14 0.42 1.36
C LYS A 91 -7.73 0.01 0.96
N ALA A 92 -7.35 -1.25 1.17
CA ALA A 92 -6.03 -1.75 0.79
C ALA A 92 -5.80 -1.63 -0.72
N PHE A 93 -6.80 -1.94 -1.54
CA PHE A 93 -6.72 -1.78 -2.99
C PHE A 93 -6.51 -0.33 -3.41
N ARG A 94 -7.18 0.63 -2.76
CA ARG A 94 -6.98 2.06 -3.02
C ARG A 94 -5.58 2.54 -2.67
N GLU A 95 -5.02 2.10 -1.54
CA GLU A 95 -3.63 2.44 -1.19
C GLU A 95 -2.64 1.83 -2.19
N VAL A 96 -2.94 0.63 -2.71
CA VAL A 96 -2.13 0.04 -3.78
C VAL A 96 -2.22 0.84 -5.08
N GLU A 97 -3.42 1.19 -5.52
CA GLU A 97 -3.64 2.01 -6.73
C GLU A 97 -3.04 3.42 -6.60
N LYS A 98 -2.91 3.95 -5.37
CA LYS A 98 -2.32 5.27 -5.13
C LYS A 98 -0.79 5.29 -5.16
N TYR A 99 -0.13 4.19 -4.79
CA TYR A 99 1.31 4.19 -4.51
C TYR A 99 2.15 3.17 -5.31
N TYR A 100 1.55 2.31 -6.14
CA TYR A 100 2.25 1.24 -6.88
C TYR A 100 1.91 1.21 -8.36
#